data_AF-A0AB37DAR2-F1
#
_entry.id   AF-A0AB37DAR2-F1
#
_cell.length_a   1.000
_cell.length_b   1.000
_cell.length_c   1.000
_cell.angle_alpha   90.00
_cell.angle_beta   90.00
_cell.angle_gamma   90.00
#
_symmetry.space_group_name_H-M   'P 1'
#
loop_
_entity.id
_entity.type
_entity.pdbx_description
1 polymer ?
#
loop_
_entity_poly.entity_id
_entity_poly.type
_entity_poly.pdbx_seq_one_letter_code
_entity_poly.pdbx_strand_id
1 'polypeptide(L)'
;MSDDIKIEIGKRIREERERQELTREQVCDTEDELTVKQLMRIELGRSLPTIVKLQYISDKLGVSLNYLLGETKLDIPEEYYRSKYKLMKSPVYGDTGRIKKKLKDIEDLYDNYIDVLPEEELLAIDIIERTLKFMIMEEEDPIEEVFEDYFTQVLRKDKYSLNDLLLIKYYGFRCQIGDYDKEIVESFRCKLINQELQGEELVNVELLGALSTIAGIYVMHHDYRNMKTIVDKMHTVIDKTLQHAYKPAVLIFEAKYYLYYENDINKARDLYNTATVLAEAFGDQVFIKNLKMEMEKDLNTK
;
A
#
# COMPACT_ATOMS: atom_id res chain seq x y z
N MET A 1 8.52 -18.62 -22.69
CA MET A 1 8.26 -17.38 -23.47
C MET A 1 8.52 -16.13 -22.65
N SER A 2 8.07 -16.03 -21.38
CA SER A 2 8.36 -14.84 -20.56
C SER A 2 9.74 -14.81 -19.91
N ASP A 3 10.29 -15.98 -19.52
CA ASP A 3 11.65 -16.04 -18.96
C ASP A 3 12.71 -15.50 -19.92
N ASP A 4 12.53 -15.74 -21.22
CA ASP A 4 13.41 -15.22 -22.27
C ASP A 4 13.40 -13.68 -22.32
N ILE A 5 12.28 -13.04 -21.96
CA ILE A 5 12.13 -11.57 -21.99
C ILE A 5 12.96 -10.93 -20.88
N LYS A 6 12.82 -11.42 -19.64
CA LYS A 6 13.57 -10.89 -18.48
C LYS A 6 15.07 -11.02 -18.71
N ILE A 7 15.50 -12.19 -19.18
CA ILE A 7 16.91 -12.49 -19.45
C ILE A 7 17.47 -11.60 -20.56
N GLU A 8 16.74 -11.44 -21.66
CA GLU A 8 17.22 -10.67 -22.82
C GLU A 8 17.33 -9.17 -22.50
N ILE A 9 16.32 -8.58 -21.84
CA ILE A 9 16.37 -7.18 -21.41
C ILE A 9 17.51 -6.98 -20.40
N GLY A 10 17.60 -7.84 -19.39
CA GLY A 10 18.64 -7.79 -18.37
C GLY A 10 20.06 -7.87 -18.96
N LYS A 11 20.25 -8.77 -19.93
CA LYS A 11 21.52 -8.95 -20.64
C LYS A 11 21.90 -7.70 -21.43
N ARG A 12 20.98 -7.09 -22.20
CA ARG A 12 21.26 -5.87 -22.97
C ARG A 12 21.63 -4.69 -22.07
N ILE A 13 20.90 -4.50 -20.97
CA ILE A 13 21.20 -3.45 -19.98
C ILE A 13 22.62 -3.65 -19.43
N ARG A 14 22.95 -4.88 -19.04
CA ARG A 14 24.26 -5.21 -18.48
C ARG A 14 25.39 -5.00 -19.49
N GLU A 15 25.24 -5.52 -20.71
CA GLU A 15 26.24 -5.40 -21.77
C GLU A 15 26.49 -3.93 -22.15
N GLU A 16 25.44 -3.13 -22.25
CA GLU A 16 25.56 -1.69 -22.54
C GLU A 16 26.24 -0.94 -21.40
N ARG A 17 25.86 -1.22 -20.14
CA ARG A 17 26.52 -0.64 -18.96
C ARG A 17 28.01 -0.99 -18.91
N GLU A 18 28.35 -2.26 -19.11
CA GLU A 18 29.73 -2.75 -19.10
C GLU A 18 30.55 -2.19 -20.29
N ARG A 19 29.95 -2.03 -21.47
CA ARG A 19 30.58 -1.39 -22.64
C ARG A 19 30.99 0.06 -22.36
N GLN A 20 30.22 0.75 -21.53
CA GLN A 20 30.49 2.13 -21.12
C GLN A 20 31.36 2.24 -19.86
N GLU A 21 31.84 1.12 -19.32
CA GLU A 21 32.64 1.07 -18.09
C GLU A 21 31.93 1.66 -16.85
N LEU A 22 30.60 1.65 -16.85
CA LEU A 22 29.79 2.18 -15.76
C LEU A 22 29.57 1.13 -14.66
N THR A 23 29.68 1.52 -13.40
CA THR A 23 29.24 0.71 -12.26
C THR A 23 27.73 0.80 -12.07
N ARG A 24 27.15 -0.12 -11.29
CA ARG A 24 25.70 -0.06 -11.00
C ARG A 24 25.35 1.19 -10.18
N GLU A 25 26.21 1.56 -9.24
CA GLU A 25 26.09 2.76 -8.42
C GLU A 25 26.05 4.02 -9.29
N GLN A 26 26.88 4.10 -10.33
CA GLN A 26 26.86 5.24 -11.26
C GLN A 26 25.58 5.34 -12.07
N VAL A 27 24.97 4.20 -12.44
CA VAL A 27 23.67 4.17 -13.14
C VAL A 27 22.52 4.52 -12.17
N CYS A 28 22.56 4.00 -10.95
CA CYS A 28 21.50 4.18 -9.96
C CYS A 28 21.50 5.57 -9.31
N ASP A 29 22.66 6.25 -9.29
CA ASP A 29 22.82 7.62 -8.82
C ASP A 29 22.37 7.79 -7.35
N THR A 30 21.22 8.43 -7.10
CA THR A 30 20.65 8.65 -5.76
C THR A 30 19.83 7.47 -5.23
N GLU A 31 19.60 6.46 -6.08
CA GLU A 31 18.75 5.29 -5.82
C GLU A 31 17.26 5.61 -5.60
N ASP A 32 16.81 6.84 -5.91
CA ASP A 32 15.42 7.25 -5.71
C ASP A 32 14.46 6.56 -6.71
N GLU A 33 14.89 6.39 -7.96
CA GLU A 33 14.12 5.72 -9.02
C GLU A 33 14.46 4.22 -9.14
N LEU A 34 15.74 3.86 -9.01
CA LEU A 34 16.23 2.51 -9.19
C LEU A 34 17.38 2.24 -8.21
N THR A 35 17.24 1.24 -7.35
CA THR A 35 18.31 0.84 -6.43
C THR A 35 19.34 -0.06 -7.11
N VAL A 36 20.56 -0.13 -6.55
CA VAL A 36 21.62 -1.03 -7.04
C VAL A 36 21.15 -2.49 -7.06
N LYS A 37 20.39 -2.90 -6.04
CA LYS A 37 19.84 -4.26 -5.92
C LYS A 37 18.72 -4.51 -6.93
N GLN A 38 17.85 -3.53 -7.19
CA GLN A 38 16.85 -3.61 -8.25
C GLN A 38 17.53 -3.76 -9.62
N LEU A 39 18.52 -2.92 -9.94
CA LEU A 39 19.29 -3.03 -11.18
C LEU A 39 19.99 -4.39 -11.31
N MET A 40 20.58 -4.90 -10.22
CA MET A 40 21.19 -6.23 -10.20
C MET A 40 20.17 -7.34 -10.51
N ARG A 41 18.96 -7.31 -9.92
CA ARG A 41 17.91 -8.31 -10.22
C ARG A 41 17.46 -8.24 -11.68
N ILE A 42 17.32 -7.04 -12.23
CA ILE A 42 17.00 -6.82 -13.65
C ILE A 42 18.09 -7.40 -14.54
N GLU A 43 19.37 -7.04 -14.33
CA GLU A 43 20.50 -7.53 -15.14
C GLU A 43 20.68 -9.05 -15.10
N LEU A 44 20.29 -9.68 -14.00
CA LEU A 44 20.33 -11.14 -13.84
C LEU A 44 19.09 -11.84 -14.42
N GLY A 45 18.14 -11.10 -15.01
CA GLY A 45 16.89 -11.64 -15.54
C GLY A 45 15.93 -12.17 -14.46
N ARG A 46 16.12 -11.75 -13.20
CA ARG A 46 15.28 -12.20 -12.06
C ARG A 46 14.03 -11.35 -11.89
N SER A 47 14.04 -10.11 -12.37
CA SER A 47 12.88 -9.24 -12.33
C SER A 47 12.73 -8.43 -13.60
N LEU A 48 11.50 -8.06 -13.90
CA LEU A 48 11.15 -7.23 -15.05
C LEU A 48 10.98 -5.78 -14.57
N PRO A 49 11.62 -4.78 -15.21
CA PRO A 49 11.42 -3.39 -14.83
C PRO A 49 10.08 -2.86 -15.34
N THR A 50 9.50 -1.89 -14.62
CA THR A 50 8.45 -1.04 -15.18
C THR A 50 8.98 -0.22 -16.36
N ILE A 51 8.06 0.28 -17.19
CA ILE A 51 8.43 1.19 -18.29
C ILE A 51 9.15 2.45 -17.80
N VAL A 52 8.78 2.95 -16.62
CA VAL A 52 9.39 4.14 -15.99
C VAL A 52 10.83 3.84 -15.60
N LYS A 53 11.10 2.73 -14.92
CA LYS A 53 12.47 2.31 -14.59
C LYS A 53 13.29 2.00 -15.83
N LEU A 54 12.69 1.38 -16.84
CA LEU A 54 13.39 1.10 -18.08
C LEU A 54 13.75 2.39 -18.83
N GLN A 55 12.87 3.40 -18.81
CA GLN A 55 13.18 4.73 -19.33
C GLN A 55 14.32 5.38 -18.55
N TYR A 56 14.31 5.31 -17.22
CA TYR A 56 15.40 5.82 -16.38
C TYR A 56 16.75 5.17 -16.74
N ILE A 57 16.78 3.84 -16.90
CA ILE A 57 17.99 3.11 -17.33
C ILE A 57 18.42 3.55 -18.72
N SER A 58 17.46 3.69 -19.65
CA SER A 58 17.71 4.16 -21.02
C SER A 58 18.39 5.53 -21.04
N ASP A 59 17.89 6.47 -20.25
CA ASP A 59 18.41 7.83 -20.16
C ASP A 59 19.82 7.84 -19.55
N LYS A 60 20.05 7.06 -18.48
CA LYS A 60 21.37 6.94 -17.83
C LYS A 60 22.42 6.29 -18.74
N LEU A 61 22.02 5.35 -19.58
CA LEU A 61 22.89 4.69 -20.56
C LEU A 61 22.99 5.46 -21.89
N GLY A 62 22.23 6.55 -22.09
CA GLY A 62 22.26 7.31 -23.33
C GLY A 62 21.82 6.52 -24.57
N VAL A 63 20.99 5.48 -24.38
CA VAL A 63 20.44 4.65 -25.45
C VAL A 63 18.94 4.86 -25.59
N SER A 64 18.35 4.40 -26.71
CA SER A 64 16.90 4.47 -26.88
C SER A 64 16.18 3.36 -26.11
N LEU A 65 14.96 3.63 -25.66
CA LEU A 65 14.12 2.62 -25.00
C LEU A 65 13.90 1.38 -25.89
N ASN A 66 13.72 1.60 -27.19
CA ASN A 66 13.58 0.53 -28.19
C ASN A 66 14.82 -0.35 -28.33
N TYR A 67 16.02 0.18 -28.04
CA TYR A 67 17.25 -0.61 -28.06
C TYR A 67 17.26 -1.62 -26.91
N LEU A 68 16.86 -1.19 -25.71
CA LEU A 68 16.77 -2.08 -24.55
C LEU A 68 15.64 -3.11 -24.71
N LEU A 69 14.47 -2.69 -25.19
CA LEU A 69 13.33 -3.57 -25.47
C LEU A 69 13.60 -4.55 -26.62
N GLY A 70 14.29 -4.12 -27.67
CA GLY A 70 14.44 -4.87 -28.92
C GLY A 70 13.07 -5.21 -29.53
N GLU A 71 12.85 -6.48 -29.90
CA GLU A 71 11.56 -6.96 -30.43
C GLU A 71 10.53 -7.29 -29.33
N THR A 72 10.88 -7.08 -28.07
CA THR A 72 10.09 -7.51 -26.93
C THR A 72 9.01 -6.49 -26.56
N LYS A 73 7.82 -6.98 -26.22
CA LYS A 73 6.72 -6.16 -25.70
C LYS A 73 6.53 -6.41 -24.21
N LEU A 74 6.43 -5.33 -23.44
CA LEU A 74 6.09 -5.34 -22.00
C LEU A 74 4.58 -5.15 -21.78
N ASP A 75 3.75 -5.70 -22.67
CA ASP A 75 2.31 -5.50 -22.59
C ASP A 75 1.72 -6.40 -21.49
N ILE A 76 1.34 -5.77 -20.38
CA ILE A 76 0.61 -6.44 -19.31
C ILE A 76 -0.86 -6.61 -19.74
N PRO A 77 -1.44 -7.81 -19.63
CA PRO A 77 -2.82 -8.06 -20.04
C PRO A 77 -3.83 -7.12 -19.35
N GLU A 78 -4.80 -6.59 -20.09
CA GLU A 78 -5.86 -5.75 -19.49
C GLU A 78 -6.66 -6.50 -18.41
N GLU A 79 -6.81 -7.81 -18.57
CA GLU A 79 -7.48 -8.69 -17.62
C GLU A 79 -6.78 -8.73 -16.25
N TYR A 80 -5.45 -8.60 -16.22
CA TYR A 80 -4.70 -8.46 -14.97
C TYR A 80 -5.15 -7.21 -14.21
N TYR A 81 -5.19 -6.05 -14.87
CA TYR A 81 -5.58 -4.79 -14.23
C TYR A 81 -7.02 -4.82 -13.72
N ARG A 82 -7.93 -5.47 -14.45
CA ARG A 82 -9.33 -5.67 -14.01
C ARG A 82 -9.39 -6.54 -12.75
N SER A 83 -8.60 -7.61 -12.70
CA SER A 83 -8.52 -8.52 -11.55
C SER A 83 -7.89 -7.83 -10.33
N LYS A 84 -6.76 -7.10 -10.51
CA LYS A 84 -6.14 -6.27 -9.48
C LYS A 84 -7.11 -5.22 -8.94
N TYR A 85 -7.82 -4.52 -9.81
CA TYR A 85 -8.81 -3.50 -9.40
C TYR A 85 -9.92 -4.11 -8.52
N LYS A 86 -10.46 -5.26 -8.93
CA LYS A 86 -11.48 -5.99 -8.16
C LYS A 86 -10.94 -6.47 -6.80
N LEU A 87 -9.71 -6.98 -6.79
CA LEU A 87 -9.02 -7.41 -5.57
C LEU A 87 -8.89 -6.24 -4.59
N MET A 88 -8.45 -5.06 -5.04
CA MET A 88 -8.25 -3.90 -4.17
C MET A 88 -9.57 -3.30 -3.65
N LYS A 89 -10.59 -3.22 -4.51
CA LYS A 89 -11.87 -2.55 -4.17
C LYS A 89 -12.74 -3.30 -3.16
N SER A 90 -12.60 -4.62 -3.07
CA SER A 90 -13.46 -5.44 -2.21
C SER A 90 -13.06 -5.33 -0.72
N PRO A 91 -13.88 -4.79 0.20
CA PRO A 91 -13.50 -4.70 1.61
C PRO A 91 -13.70 -6.05 2.34
N VAL A 92 -12.75 -6.37 3.23
CA VAL A 92 -12.82 -7.61 4.03
C VAL A 92 -13.43 -7.41 5.42
N TYR A 93 -13.28 -6.22 6.02
CA TYR A 93 -13.77 -5.90 7.38
C TYR A 93 -13.40 -6.94 8.45
N GLY A 94 -12.25 -7.61 8.33
CA GLY A 94 -11.82 -8.66 9.26
C GLY A 94 -12.59 -9.99 9.13
N ASP A 95 -13.49 -10.14 8.15
CA ASP A 95 -14.18 -11.41 7.90
C ASP A 95 -13.23 -12.43 7.27
N THR A 96 -13.00 -13.53 7.98
CA THR A 96 -12.05 -14.57 7.56
C THR A 96 -12.47 -15.26 6.26
N GLY A 97 -13.78 -15.37 5.97
CA GLY A 97 -14.29 -15.92 4.72
C GLY A 97 -13.95 -15.03 3.51
N ARG A 98 -14.14 -13.71 3.65
CA ARG A 98 -13.75 -12.71 2.63
C ARG A 98 -12.23 -12.67 2.44
N ILE A 99 -11.46 -12.77 3.52
CA ILE A 99 -9.99 -12.82 3.45
C ILE A 99 -9.52 -14.06 2.68
N LYS A 100 -10.01 -15.26 3.05
CA LYS A 100 -9.65 -16.50 2.35
C LYS A 100 -10.03 -16.49 0.87
N LYS A 101 -11.18 -15.89 0.53
CA LYS A 101 -11.56 -15.70 -0.87
C LYS A 101 -10.56 -14.81 -1.62
N LYS A 102 -10.14 -13.69 -1.02
CA LYS A 102 -9.14 -12.81 -1.63
C LYS A 102 -7.78 -13.46 -1.79
N LEU A 103 -7.34 -14.24 -0.81
CA LEU A 103 -6.08 -15.00 -0.91
C LEU A 103 -6.13 -15.96 -2.10
N LYS A 104 -7.26 -16.65 -2.31
CA LYS A 104 -7.47 -17.45 -3.51
C LYS A 104 -7.46 -16.62 -4.80
N ASP A 105 -8.13 -15.47 -4.82
CA ASP A 105 -8.09 -14.56 -5.98
C ASP A 105 -6.64 -14.09 -6.28
N ILE A 106 -5.75 -14.05 -5.28
CA ILE A 106 -4.32 -13.74 -5.42
C ILE A 106 -3.53 -14.93 -5.97
N GLU A 107 -3.79 -16.15 -5.50
CA GLU A 107 -3.22 -17.38 -6.08
C GLU A 107 -3.50 -17.45 -7.59
N ASP A 108 -4.75 -17.17 -7.99
CA ASP A 108 -5.15 -17.11 -9.40
C ASP A 108 -4.38 -16.00 -10.17
N LEU A 109 -4.01 -14.88 -9.53
CA LEU A 109 -3.20 -13.83 -10.16
C LEU A 109 -1.76 -14.30 -10.41
N TYR A 110 -1.15 -15.00 -9.44
CA TYR A 110 0.20 -15.53 -9.63
C TYR A 110 0.23 -16.59 -10.73
N ASP A 111 -0.67 -17.55 -10.69
CA ASP A 111 -0.73 -18.65 -11.66
C ASP A 111 -0.85 -18.17 -13.10
N ASN A 112 -1.53 -17.04 -13.32
CA ASN A 112 -1.82 -16.53 -14.67
C ASN A 112 -0.86 -15.42 -15.13
N TYR A 113 -0.26 -14.65 -14.21
CA TYR A 113 0.42 -13.39 -14.59
C TYR A 113 1.84 -13.22 -14.03
N ILE A 114 2.31 -14.03 -13.09
CA ILE A 114 3.62 -13.83 -12.41
C ILE A 114 4.80 -13.60 -13.37
N ASP A 115 4.75 -14.29 -14.50
CA ASP A 115 5.80 -14.29 -15.50
C ASP A 115 5.92 -12.97 -16.26
N VAL A 116 4.82 -12.24 -16.44
CA VAL A 116 4.74 -11.04 -17.29
C VAL A 116 4.69 -9.74 -16.48
N LEU A 117 4.60 -9.82 -15.16
CA LEU A 117 4.51 -8.67 -14.30
C LEU A 117 5.89 -8.08 -13.95
N PRO A 118 6.01 -6.74 -13.92
CA PRO A 118 7.17 -6.08 -13.37
C PRO A 118 7.26 -6.28 -11.85
N GLU A 119 8.46 -6.08 -11.31
CA GLU A 119 8.77 -6.26 -9.89
C GLU A 119 7.79 -5.48 -8.99
N GLU A 120 7.43 -4.27 -9.39
CA GLU A 120 6.53 -3.38 -8.66
C GLU A 120 5.08 -3.87 -8.64
N GLU A 121 4.61 -4.51 -9.72
CA GLU A 121 3.26 -5.08 -9.74
C GLU A 121 3.19 -6.36 -8.90
N LEU A 122 4.25 -7.17 -8.92
CA LEU A 122 4.40 -8.32 -8.03
C LEU A 122 4.47 -7.90 -6.56
N LEU A 123 5.26 -6.87 -6.25
CA LEU A 123 5.36 -6.31 -4.91
C LEU A 123 3.99 -5.85 -4.40
N ALA A 124 3.18 -5.20 -5.23
CA ALA A 124 1.84 -4.76 -4.84
C ALA A 124 0.94 -5.94 -4.45
N ILE A 125 0.95 -7.03 -5.21
CA ILE A 125 0.18 -8.24 -4.91
C ILE A 125 0.67 -8.88 -3.62
N ASP A 126 1.99 -9.03 -3.48
CA ASP A 126 2.62 -9.64 -2.30
C ASP A 126 2.33 -8.84 -1.02
N ILE A 127 2.40 -7.50 -1.07
CA ILE A 127 2.00 -6.65 0.06
C ILE A 127 0.54 -6.91 0.46
N ILE A 128 -0.37 -7.00 -0.52
CA ILE A 128 -1.80 -7.24 -0.25
C ILE A 128 -1.97 -8.64 0.37
N GLU A 129 -1.31 -9.65 -0.18
CA GLU A 129 -1.33 -11.02 0.33
C GLU A 129 -0.84 -11.09 1.78
N ARG A 130 0.35 -10.54 2.06
CA ARG A 130 0.93 -10.50 3.41
C ARG A 130 0.04 -9.75 4.39
N THR A 131 -0.56 -8.63 3.96
CA THR A 131 -1.51 -7.89 4.78
C THR A 131 -2.70 -8.77 5.16
N LEU A 132 -3.24 -9.53 4.20
CA LEU A 132 -4.36 -10.44 4.42
C LEU A 132 -4.00 -11.65 5.29
N LYS A 133 -2.84 -12.29 5.05
CA LYS A 133 -2.31 -13.39 5.87
C LYS A 133 -2.08 -12.95 7.32
N PHE A 134 -1.55 -11.74 7.51
CA PHE A 134 -1.36 -11.17 8.84
C PHE A 134 -2.70 -10.91 9.56
N MET A 135 -3.75 -10.48 8.87
CA MET A 135 -5.09 -10.29 9.47
C MET A 135 -5.69 -11.58 10.05
N ILE A 136 -5.32 -12.75 9.51
CA ILE A 136 -5.78 -14.06 9.99
C ILE A 136 -4.72 -14.81 10.80
N MET A 137 -3.60 -14.14 11.12
CA MET A 137 -2.47 -14.69 11.88
C MET A 137 -1.91 -15.99 11.28
N GLU A 138 -2.02 -16.17 9.95
CA GLU A 138 -1.58 -17.42 9.30
C GLU A 138 -0.07 -17.48 9.04
N GLU A 139 0.72 -16.39 9.15
CA GLU A 139 2.20 -16.43 9.17
C GLU A 139 2.83 -15.05 9.47
N GLU A 140 3.99 -15.03 10.16
CA GLU A 140 4.95 -13.92 10.09
C GLU A 140 6.00 -14.27 9.04
N ASP A 141 5.74 -13.94 7.77
CA ASP A 141 6.80 -14.06 6.77
C ASP A 141 7.93 -13.08 7.12
N PRO A 142 9.21 -13.51 7.03
CA PRO A 142 10.34 -12.62 7.15
C PRO A 142 10.21 -11.49 6.12
N ILE A 143 10.60 -10.27 6.51
CA ILE A 143 10.67 -9.13 5.60
C ILE A 143 11.69 -9.50 4.52
N GLU A 144 11.22 -9.69 3.29
CA GLU A 144 12.13 -10.00 2.19
C GLU A 144 12.99 -8.79 1.84
N GLU A 145 14.20 -9.04 1.35
CA GLU A 145 15.14 -8.01 0.93
C GLU A 145 14.53 -7.01 -0.07
N VAL A 146 13.59 -7.48 -0.90
CA VAL A 146 12.85 -6.62 -1.85
C VAL A 146 12.05 -5.54 -1.10
N PHE A 147 11.41 -5.85 0.03
CA PHE A 147 10.65 -4.86 0.80
C PHE A 147 11.55 -3.78 1.38
N GLU A 148 12.73 -4.13 1.87
CA GLU A 148 13.66 -3.15 2.45
C GLU A 148 14.11 -2.11 1.42
N ASP A 149 14.35 -2.52 0.17
CA ASP A 149 14.73 -1.62 -0.92
C ASP A 149 13.65 -0.56 -1.16
N TYR A 150 12.40 -1.00 -1.37
CA TYR A 150 11.29 -0.07 -1.61
C TYR A 150 10.92 0.74 -0.38
N PHE A 151 11.00 0.16 0.82
CA PHE A 151 10.74 0.88 2.07
C PHE A 151 11.73 2.02 2.28
N THR A 152 13.02 1.79 1.97
CA THR A 152 14.05 2.83 2.03
C THR A 152 13.75 3.98 1.06
N GLN A 153 13.30 3.68 -0.16
CA GLN A 153 12.86 4.69 -1.12
C GLN A 153 11.64 5.47 -0.61
N VAL A 154 10.63 4.79 -0.06
CA VAL A 154 9.42 5.39 0.51
C VAL A 154 9.73 6.39 1.63
N LEU A 155 10.72 6.11 2.48
CA LEU A 155 11.13 7.04 3.54
C LEU A 155 11.65 8.38 3.01
N ARG A 156 12.29 8.38 1.82
CA ARG A 156 12.86 9.58 1.19
C ARG A 156 11.84 10.39 0.39
N LYS A 157 10.82 9.74 -0.18
CA LYS A 157 9.81 10.38 -1.02
C LYS A 157 8.92 11.36 -0.24
N ASP A 158 8.51 12.43 -0.94
CA ASP A 158 7.49 13.38 -0.47
C ASP A 158 6.14 13.20 -1.16
N LYS A 159 6.11 12.58 -2.35
CA LYS A 159 4.88 12.22 -3.08
C LYS A 159 4.80 10.71 -3.19
N TYR A 160 3.69 10.14 -2.75
CA TYR A 160 3.50 8.69 -2.72
C TYR A 160 2.70 8.18 -3.92
N SER A 161 3.21 7.11 -4.53
CA SER A 161 2.47 6.29 -5.49
C SER A 161 1.55 5.30 -4.78
N LEU A 162 0.75 4.55 -5.54
CA LEU A 162 -0.09 3.47 -5.01
C LEU A 162 0.72 2.45 -4.19
N ASN A 163 1.86 2.01 -4.73
CA ASN A 163 2.70 1.01 -4.08
C ASN A 163 3.36 1.54 -2.81
N ASP A 164 3.76 2.82 -2.81
CA ASP A 164 4.30 3.47 -1.62
C ASP A 164 3.24 3.49 -0.49
N LEU A 165 1.99 3.80 -0.82
CA LEU A 165 0.88 3.79 0.15
C LEU A 165 0.55 2.38 0.66
N LEU A 166 0.59 1.37 -0.21
CA LEU A 166 0.44 -0.04 0.18
C LEU A 166 1.53 -0.47 1.16
N LEU A 167 2.79 -0.09 0.91
CA LEU A 167 3.92 -0.36 1.81
C LEU A 167 3.74 0.32 3.17
N ILE A 168 3.40 1.61 3.19
CA ILE A 168 3.16 2.35 4.44
C ILE A 168 2.01 1.71 5.23
N LYS A 169 0.95 1.32 4.54
CA LYS A 169 -0.19 0.63 5.13
C LYS A 169 0.24 -0.70 5.76
N TYR A 170 0.97 -1.54 5.04
CA TYR A 170 1.48 -2.82 5.56
C TYR A 170 2.39 -2.62 6.78
N TYR A 171 3.36 -1.70 6.69
CA TYR A 171 4.23 -1.33 7.80
C TYR A 171 3.41 -0.89 9.02
N GLY A 172 2.46 0.03 8.83
CA GLY A 172 1.61 0.53 9.91
C GLY A 172 0.74 -0.55 10.54
N PHE A 173 0.34 -1.57 9.78
CA PHE A 173 -0.39 -2.72 10.32
C PHE A 173 0.50 -3.61 11.20
N ARG A 174 1.77 -3.82 10.82
CA ARG A 174 2.75 -4.54 11.67
C ARG A 174 3.02 -3.79 12.99
N CYS A 175 3.10 -2.46 12.96
CA CYS A 175 3.31 -1.62 14.14
C CYS A 175 2.18 -1.71 15.19
N GLN A 176 1.03 -2.30 14.86
CA GLN A 176 -0.10 -2.44 15.80
C GLN A 176 0.09 -3.56 16.82
N ILE A 177 0.95 -4.56 16.54
CA ILE A 177 1.09 -5.78 17.36
C ILE A 177 2.42 -5.82 18.14
N GLY A 178 3.28 -4.81 18.01
CA GLY A 178 4.56 -4.75 18.72
C GLY A 178 5.14 -3.34 18.83
N ASP A 179 6.37 -3.27 19.33
CA ASP A 179 7.15 -2.04 19.33
C ASP A 179 7.43 -1.58 17.90
N TYR A 180 7.49 -0.27 17.72
CA TYR A 180 7.74 0.35 16.42
C TYR A 180 8.59 1.61 16.57
N ASP A 181 9.21 2.00 15.47
CA ASP A 181 9.95 3.25 15.39
C ASP A 181 8.98 4.44 15.31
N LYS A 182 8.89 5.19 16.41
CA LYS A 182 8.00 6.36 16.52
C LYS A 182 8.38 7.47 15.57
N GLU A 183 9.67 7.63 15.23
CA GLU A 183 10.13 8.66 14.30
C GLU A 183 9.67 8.34 12.88
N ILE A 184 9.75 7.08 12.48
CA ILE A 184 9.24 6.62 11.17
C ILE A 184 7.72 6.83 11.08
N VAL A 185 6.96 6.40 12.09
CA VAL A 185 5.50 6.55 12.10
C VAL A 185 5.08 8.03 12.10
N GLU A 186 5.78 8.88 12.86
CA GLU A 186 5.50 10.31 12.88
C GLU A 186 5.89 11.01 11.57
N SER A 187 6.98 10.60 10.93
CA SER A 187 7.35 11.03 9.58
C SER A 187 6.27 10.68 8.56
N PHE A 188 5.79 9.42 8.55
CA PHE A 188 4.69 9.01 7.69
C PHE A 188 3.41 9.78 8.00
N ARG A 189 3.06 9.99 9.27
CA ARG A 189 1.91 10.82 9.66
C ARG A 189 1.99 12.19 8.99
N CYS A 190 3.13 12.88 9.13
CA CYS A 190 3.34 14.22 8.59
C CYS A 190 3.30 14.24 7.05
N LYS A 191 3.88 13.24 6.38
CA LYS A 191 3.88 13.15 4.92
C LYS A 191 2.50 12.78 4.36
N LEU A 192 1.77 11.88 5.01
CA LEU A 192 0.42 11.43 4.61
C LEU A 192 -0.62 12.54 4.71
N ILE A 193 -0.63 13.31 5.81
CA ILE A 193 -1.59 14.43 5.96
C ILE A 193 -1.37 15.53 4.91
N ASN A 194 -0.15 15.66 4.40
CA ASN A 194 0.22 16.64 3.38
C ASN A 194 0.14 16.12 1.94
N GLN A 195 -0.18 14.83 1.72
CA GLN A 195 -0.35 14.31 0.35
C GLN A 195 -1.46 15.04 -0.40
N GLU A 196 -1.17 15.42 -1.64
CA GLU A 196 -2.19 15.91 -2.56
C GLU A 196 -3.07 14.76 -3.04
N LEU A 197 -4.35 15.08 -3.32
CA LEU A 197 -5.26 14.10 -3.91
C LEU A 197 -4.87 13.87 -5.37
N GLN A 198 -4.87 12.62 -5.78
CA GLN A 198 -4.48 12.23 -7.13
C GLN A 198 -5.71 11.94 -7.98
N GLY A 199 -5.58 11.97 -9.31
CA GLY A 199 -6.71 11.70 -10.21
C GLY A 199 -7.19 10.24 -10.15
N GLU A 200 -6.33 9.32 -9.74
CA GLU A 200 -6.62 7.90 -9.65
C GLU A 200 -7.37 7.55 -8.36
N GLU A 201 -8.54 6.90 -8.51
CA GLU A 201 -9.40 6.49 -7.39
C GLU A 201 -8.65 5.65 -6.35
N LEU A 202 -7.95 4.60 -6.81
CA LEU A 202 -7.27 3.65 -5.94
C LEU A 202 -6.18 4.29 -5.08
N VAL A 203 -5.47 5.29 -5.60
CA VAL A 203 -4.42 5.99 -4.85
C VAL A 203 -5.02 6.73 -3.66
N ASN A 204 -6.16 7.41 -3.86
CA ASN A 204 -6.82 8.10 -2.75
C ASN A 204 -7.45 7.13 -1.75
N VAL A 205 -7.94 5.97 -2.21
CA VAL A 205 -8.44 4.91 -1.32
C VAL A 205 -7.32 4.31 -0.48
N GLU A 206 -6.15 4.05 -1.06
CA GLU A 206 -5.00 3.57 -0.29
C GLU A 206 -4.38 4.64 0.60
N LEU A 207 -4.52 5.93 0.26
CA LEU A 207 -4.20 7.02 1.19
C LEU A 207 -5.09 6.96 2.44
N LEU A 208 -6.40 6.73 2.28
CA LEU A 208 -7.30 6.45 3.42
C LEU A 208 -6.86 5.20 4.18
N GLY A 209 -6.44 4.16 3.47
CA GLY A 209 -5.91 2.93 4.05
C GLY A 209 -4.68 3.16 4.94
N ALA A 210 -3.67 3.87 4.42
CA ALA A 210 -2.45 4.22 5.15
C ALA A 210 -2.73 5.14 6.34
N LEU A 211 -3.59 6.16 6.18
CA LEU A 211 -4.04 6.99 7.30
C LEU A 211 -4.74 6.13 8.38
N SER A 212 -5.52 5.14 7.97
CA SER A 212 -6.26 4.25 8.88
C SER A 212 -5.34 3.31 9.66
N THR A 213 -4.22 2.87 9.08
CA THR A 213 -3.25 2.06 9.83
C THR A 213 -2.50 2.89 10.86
N ILE A 214 -2.15 4.15 10.56
CA ILE A 214 -1.59 5.10 11.55
C ILE A 214 -2.59 5.35 12.69
N ALA A 215 -3.86 5.61 12.36
CA ALA A 215 -4.92 5.72 13.37
C ALA A 215 -5.06 4.42 14.19
N GLY A 216 -4.93 3.25 13.54
CA GLY A 216 -4.93 1.97 14.23
C GLY A 216 -3.77 1.80 15.23
N ILE A 217 -2.57 2.29 14.90
CA ILE A 217 -1.43 2.32 15.84
C ILE A 217 -1.81 3.12 17.09
N TYR A 218 -2.40 4.31 16.92
CA TYR A 218 -2.84 5.14 18.05
C TYR A 218 -3.89 4.45 18.92
N VAL A 219 -4.82 3.71 18.32
CA VAL A 219 -5.80 2.92 19.06
C VAL A 219 -5.12 1.81 19.87
N MET A 220 -4.23 1.04 19.24
CA MET A 220 -3.60 -0.14 19.85
C MET A 220 -2.58 0.23 20.92
N HIS A 221 -1.92 1.38 20.79
CA HIS A 221 -0.93 1.89 21.74
C HIS A 221 -1.50 2.93 22.71
N HIS A 222 -2.81 3.18 22.66
CA HIS A 222 -3.53 4.14 23.50
C HIS A 222 -2.98 5.58 23.46
N ASP A 223 -2.41 6.01 22.32
CA ASP A 223 -1.90 7.38 22.12
C ASP A 223 -2.74 8.15 21.10
N TYR A 224 -3.73 8.88 21.62
CA TYR A 224 -4.72 9.59 20.80
C TYR A 224 -4.34 11.04 20.47
N ARG A 225 -3.16 11.52 20.91
CA ARG A 225 -2.79 12.95 20.85
C ARG A 225 -2.88 13.53 19.44
N ASN A 226 -2.41 12.78 18.45
CA ASN A 226 -2.36 13.22 17.05
C ASN A 226 -3.53 12.66 16.21
N MET A 227 -4.47 11.91 16.80
CA MET A 227 -5.58 11.26 16.08
C MET A 227 -6.40 12.26 15.27
N LYS A 228 -6.67 13.46 15.83
CA LYS A 228 -7.50 14.47 15.17
C LYS A 228 -6.92 14.91 13.82
N THR A 229 -5.59 15.03 13.71
CA THR A 229 -4.93 15.44 12.47
C THR A 229 -5.13 14.42 11.35
N ILE A 230 -5.14 13.14 11.70
CA ILE A 230 -5.38 12.04 10.76
C ILE A 230 -6.85 12.01 10.33
N VAL A 231 -7.77 12.11 11.29
CA VAL A 231 -9.23 12.13 11.04
C VAL A 231 -9.62 13.29 10.13
N ASP A 232 -9.07 14.50 10.36
CA ASP A 232 -9.37 15.67 9.53
C ASP A 232 -8.90 15.50 8.08
N LYS A 233 -7.73 14.88 7.89
CA LYS A 233 -7.27 14.52 6.57
C LYS A 233 -8.21 13.50 5.92
N MET A 234 -8.62 12.46 6.64
CA MET A 234 -9.51 11.44 6.10
C MET A 234 -10.87 12.01 5.68
N HIS A 235 -11.48 12.88 6.48
CA HIS A 235 -12.71 13.59 6.09
C HIS A 235 -12.49 14.41 4.82
N THR A 236 -11.37 15.14 4.72
CA THR A 236 -11.02 15.90 3.52
C THR A 236 -10.89 15.01 2.29
N VAL A 237 -10.24 13.86 2.41
CA VAL A 237 -10.08 12.90 1.31
C VAL A 237 -11.46 12.35 0.91
N ILE A 238 -12.28 11.90 1.86
CA ILE A 238 -13.61 11.35 1.60
C ILE A 238 -14.51 12.37 0.89
N ASP A 239 -14.58 13.60 1.40
CA ASP A 239 -15.50 14.61 0.87
C ASP A 239 -15.06 15.09 -0.53
N LYS A 240 -13.75 15.18 -0.79
CA LYS A 240 -13.24 15.58 -2.12
C LYS A 240 -13.26 14.47 -3.16
N THR A 241 -13.18 13.21 -2.73
CA THR A 241 -13.17 12.04 -3.64
C THR A 241 -14.52 11.32 -3.73
N LEU A 242 -15.52 11.80 -2.97
CA LEU A 242 -16.88 11.23 -2.89
C LEU A 242 -16.92 9.77 -2.38
N GLN A 243 -15.89 9.35 -1.66
CA GLN A 243 -15.75 7.99 -1.11
C GLN A 243 -16.52 7.83 0.21
N HIS A 244 -17.81 8.17 0.21
CA HIS A 244 -18.64 8.28 1.42
C HIS A 244 -18.81 6.96 2.19
N ALA A 245 -18.61 5.81 1.53
CA ALA A 245 -18.67 4.49 2.16
C ALA A 245 -17.65 4.32 3.31
N TYR A 246 -16.55 5.09 3.31
CA TYR A 246 -15.52 5.03 4.36
C TYR A 246 -15.83 5.94 5.56
N LYS A 247 -16.82 6.84 5.46
CA LYS A 247 -17.16 7.82 6.50
C LYS A 247 -17.48 7.18 7.86
N PRO A 248 -18.24 6.06 7.94
CA PRO A 248 -18.46 5.39 9.21
C PRO A 248 -17.17 4.99 9.92
N ALA A 249 -16.17 4.47 9.20
CA ALA A 249 -14.90 4.05 9.80
C ALA A 249 -14.11 5.23 10.37
N VAL A 250 -14.12 6.37 9.68
CA VAL A 250 -13.47 7.61 10.16
C VAL A 250 -14.15 8.15 11.42
N LEU A 251 -15.47 8.09 11.47
CA LEU A 251 -16.24 8.52 12.66
C LEU A 251 -15.93 7.66 13.89
N ILE A 252 -15.60 6.37 13.73
CA ILE A 252 -15.15 5.52 14.84
C ILE A 252 -13.82 6.04 15.42
N PHE A 253 -12.84 6.37 14.57
CA PHE A 253 -11.58 6.96 15.04
C PHE A 253 -11.80 8.31 15.73
N GLU A 254 -12.70 9.13 15.19
CA GLU A 254 -13.05 10.41 15.79
C GLU A 254 -13.74 10.24 17.15
N ALA A 255 -14.66 9.27 17.28
CA ALA A 255 -15.32 8.96 18.53
C ALA A 255 -14.30 8.52 19.60
N LYS A 256 -13.33 7.67 19.24
CA LYS A 256 -12.24 7.25 20.13
C LYS A 256 -11.37 8.43 20.58
N TYR A 257 -11.07 9.38 19.69
CA TYR A 257 -10.38 10.61 20.06
C TYR A 257 -11.14 11.38 21.15
N TYR A 258 -12.43 11.66 20.95
CA TYR A 258 -13.21 12.38 21.95
C TYR A 258 -13.36 11.59 23.25
N LEU A 259 -13.49 10.26 23.17
CA LEU A 259 -13.66 9.42 24.34
C LEU A 259 -12.39 9.32 25.20
N TYR A 260 -11.23 9.10 24.58
CA TYR A 260 -9.98 8.77 25.27
C TYR A 260 -9.02 9.96 25.45
N TYR A 261 -9.10 10.99 24.60
CA TYR A 261 -8.24 12.18 24.70
C TYR A 261 -8.98 13.39 25.30
N GLU A 262 -10.09 13.81 24.70
CA GLU A 262 -10.86 14.98 25.15
C GLU A 262 -11.77 14.68 26.36
N ASN A 263 -12.02 13.40 26.65
CA ASN A 263 -12.95 12.93 27.68
C ASN A 263 -14.41 13.41 27.50
N ASP A 264 -14.85 13.59 26.25
CA ASP A 264 -16.23 13.95 25.90
C ASP A 264 -17.03 12.71 25.45
N ILE A 265 -17.64 12.03 26.43
CA ILE A 265 -18.43 10.82 26.21
C ILE A 265 -19.68 11.11 25.37
N ASN A 266 -20.29 12.29 25.54
CA ASN A 266 -21.52 12.63 24.82
C ASN A 266 -21.23 12.78 23.33
N LYS A 267 -20.16 13.50 22.98
CA LYS A 267 -19.74 13.66 21.60
C LYS A 267 -19.29 12.34 20.97
N ALA A 268 -18.56 11.50 21.71
CA ALA A 268 -18.20 10.17 21.25
C ALA A 268 -19.45 9.31 20.94
N ARG A 269 -20.47 9.34 21.80
CA ARG A 269 -21.73 8.62 21.60
C ARG A 269 -22.47 9.12 20.35
N ASP A 270 -22.54 10.43 20.14
CA ASP A 270 -23.18 11.02 18.96
C ASP A 270 -22.48 10.61 17.66
N LEU A 271 -21.14 10.59 17.67
CA LEU A 271 -20.34 10.14 16.54
C LEU A 271 -20.55 8.64 16.25
N TYR A 272 -20.56 7.80 17.28
CA TYR A 272 -20.85 6.37 17.13
C TYR A 272 -22.26 6.09 16.58
N ASN A 273 -23.26 6.83 17.08
CA ASN A 273 -24.63 6.74 16.56
C ASN A 273 -24.69 7.15 15.08
N THR A 274 -24.02 8.25 14.72
CA THR A 274 -23.95 8.71 13.33
C THR A 274 -23.25 7.68 12.43
N ALA A 275 -22.14 7.11 12.90
CA ALA A 275 -21.42 6.06 12.19
C ALA A 275 -22.30 4.82 11.96
N THR A 276 -23.10 4.43 12.96
CA THR A 276 -24.04 3.30 12.87
C THR A 276 -25.11 3.55 11.83
N VAL A 277 -25.77 4.71 11.85
CA VAL A 277 -26.82 5.08 10.88
C VAL A 277 -26.27 5.07 9.45
N LEU A 278 -25.07 5.64 9.25
CA LEU A 278 -24.43 5.63 7.94
C LEU A 278 -24.04 4.21 7.50
N ALA A 279 -23.49 3.40 8.40
CA ALA A 279 -23.14 2.02 8.10
C ALA A 279 -24.36 1.19 7.68
N GLU A 280 -25.49 1.36 8.37
CA GLU A 280 -26.78 0.73 8.04
C GLU A 280 -27.30 1.17 6.67
N ALA A 281 -27.12 2.44 6.30
CA ALA A 281 -27.47 2.95 4.97
C ALA A 281 -26.62 2.32 3.85
N PHE A 282 -25.33 2.04 4.09
CA PHE A 282 -24.46 1.35 3.12
C PHE A 282 -24.67 -0.17 3.09
N GLY A 283 -25.18 -0.75 4.18
CA GLY A 283 -25.75 -2.10 4.19
C GLY A 283 -24.77 -3.27 4.38
N ASP A 284 -23.47 -3.04 4.59
CA ASP A 284 -22.53 -4.14 4.85
C ASP A 284 -22.68 -4.69 6.28
N GLN A 285 -23.31 -5.86 6.38
CA GLN A 285 -23.64 -6.49 7.66
C GLN A 285 -22.43 -6.89 8.50
N VAL A 286 -21.31 -7.25 7.87
CA VAL A 286 -20.07 -7.58 8.59
C VAL A 286 -19.54 -6.33 9.28
N PHE A 287 -19.46 -5.23 8.53
CA PHE A 287 -19.00 -3.96 9.06
C PHE A 287 -19.92 -3.41 10.16
N ILE A 288 -21.24 -3.43 9.95
CA ILE A 288 -22.23 -2.97 10.94
C ILE A 288 -22.09 -3.75 12.26
N LYS A 289 -21.93 -5.07 12.18
CA LYS A 289 -21.74 -5.92 13.36
C LYS A 289 -20.47 -5.54 14.12
N ASN A 290 -19.35 -5.40 13.43
CA ASN A 290 -18.07 -5.06 14.04
C ASN A 290 -18.09 -3.65 14.68
N LEU A 291 -18.74 -2.69 14.02
CA LEU A 291 -18.92 -1.34 14.55
C LEU A 291 -19.70 -1.36 15.86
N LYS A 292 -20.84 -2.07 15.92
CA LYS A 292 -21.65 -2.17 17.14
C LYS A 292 -20.88 -2.81 18.29
N MET A 293 -20.12 -3.87 18.02
CA MET A 293 -19.25 -4.52 19.01
C MET A 293 -18.19 -3.55 19.56
N GLU A 294 -17.55 -2.77 18.67
CA GLU A 294 -16.52 -1.81 19.08
C GLU A 294 -17.11 -0.65 19.90
N MET A 295 -18.29 -0.14 19.51
CA MET A 295 -19.02 0.88 20.26
C MET A 295 -19.38 0.40 21.67
N GLU A 296 -19.91 -0.82 21.81
CA GLU A 296 -20.25 -1.39 23.11
C GLU A 296 -19.01 -1.56 23.98
N LYS A 297 -17.90 -2.05 23.41
CA LYS A 297 -16.63 -2.22 24.13
C LYS A 297 -16.13 -0.88 24.69
N ASP A 298 -16.13 0.17 23.89
CA ASP A 298 -15.65 1.49 24.26
C ASP A 298 -16.56 2.22 25.26
N LEU A 299 -17.89 2.15 25.07
CA LEU A 299 -18.83 2.89 25.90
C LEU A 299 -19.16 2.17 27.22
N ASN A 300 -18.90 0.87 27.33
CA ASN A 300 -19.09 0.10 28.57
C ASN A 300 -17.85 0.07 29.48
N THR A 301 -16.67 0.51 29.01
CA THR A 301 -15.43 0.55 29.81
C THR A 301 -15.25 1.85 30.61
N LYS A 302 -16.18 2.81 30.52
CA LYS A 302 -16.23 4.05 31.32
C LYS A 302 -17.60 4.22 31.96
#